data_AF-A0A3B8N6I3-F1
#
_entry.id   AF-A0A3B8N6I3-F1
#
_cell.length_a   1.000
_cell.length_b   1.000
_cell.length_c   1.000
_cell.angle_alpha   90.00
_cell.angle_beta   90.00
_cell.angle_gamma   90.00
#
_symmetry.space_group_name_H-M   'P 1'
#
loop_
_entity.id
_entity.type
_entity.pdbx_description
1 polymer ?
#
loop_
_entity_poly.entity_id
_entity_poly.type
_entity_poly.pdbx_seq_one_letter_code
_entity_poly.pdbx_strand_id
1 'polypeptide(L)'
;MERACNQYLPTFIKYEAPDGGYFFWLEFPEGFDTRRIVSIAERKGVIVMPGTFSFFGDGAKRYLRLSFVSPSKDQIEQGIKLLPDAVAQYMKEDYKRPGLSEDKNPHLTEYAERESGKTGVGVR
;
A
#
# COMPACT_ATOMS: atom_id res chain seq x y z
N MET A 1 13.92 1.95 -6.82
CA MET A 1 12.64 1.55 -6.19
C MET A 1 12.82 1.32 -4.70
N GLU A 2 13.68 0.37 -4.31
CA GLU A 2 13.84 -0.10 -2.92
C GLU A 2 14.15 1.01 -1.93
N ARG A 3 15.11 1.90 -2.24
CA ARG A 3 15.42 3.07 -1.39
C ARG A 3 14.17 3.90 -1.07
N ALA A 4 13.37 4.23 -2.09
CA ALA A 4 12.16 5.01 -1.91
C ALA A 4 11.09 4.22 -1.13
N CYS A 5 10.99 2.89 -1.36
CA CYS A 5 10.09 2.04 -0.58
C CYS A 5 10.46 2.05 0.91
N ASN A 6 11.74 1.85 1.23
CA ASN A 6 12.25 1.88 2.60
C ASN A 6 12.09 3.24 3.29
N GLN A 7 12.14 4.33 2.51
CA GLN A 7 12.06 5.68 3.05
C GLN A 7 10.62 6.15 3.28
N TYR A 8 9.68 5.77 2.40
CA TYR A 8 8.35 6.37 2.39
C TYR A 8 7.22 5.40 2.73
N LEU A 9 7.34 4.10 2.42
CA LEU A 9 6.24 3.17 2.66
C LEU A 9 6.12 2.79 4.14
N PRO A 10 4.89 2.61 4.65
CA PRO A 10 4.67 1.98 5.95
C PRO A 10 5.36 0.61 6.05
N THR A 11 5.85 0.29 7.24
CA THR A 11 6.60 -0.95 7.53
C THR A 11 5.79 -2.23 7.32
N PHE A 12 4.46 -2.16 7.35
CA PHE A 12 3.59 -3.31 7.06
C PHE A 12 3.47 -3.62 5.56
N ILE A 13 3.94 -2.73 4.67
CA ILE A 13 3.99 -2.99 3.23
C ILE A 13 5.35 -3.61 2.91
N LYS A 14 5.33 -4.86 2.48
CA LYS A 14 6.53 -5.54 2.00
C LYS A 14 6.70 -5.30 0.50
N TYR A 15 7.89 -5.51 0.00
CA TYR A 15 8.14 -5.47 -1.43
C TYR A 15 9.02 -6.63 -1.88
N GLU A 16 8.89 -6.97 -3.15
CA GLU A 16 9.74 -7.93 -3.84
C GLU A 16 10.40 -7.22 -5.02
N ALA A 17 11.72 -7.13 -4.96
CA ALA A 17 12.52 -6.62 -6.06
C ALA A 17 12.62 -7.70 -7.15
N PRO A 18 12.44 -7.35 -8.44
CA PRO A 18 12.57 -8.34 -9.50
C PRO A 18 14.04 -8.71 -9.73
N ASP A 19 14.32 -9.99 -9.94
CA ASP A 19 15.61 -10.46 -10.49
C ASP A 19 15.79 -10.06 -11.96
N GLY A 20 14.72 -9.61 -12.61
CA GLY A 20 14.68 -9.10 -13.98
C GLY A 20 13.26 -8.74 -14.43
N GLY A 21 13.13 -8.01 -15.55
CA GLY A 21 11.83 -7.61 -16.11
C GLY A 21 11.46 -6.15 -15.83
N TYR A 22 10.17 -5.88 -15.69
CA TYR A 22 9.60 -4.53 -15.79
C TYR A 22 8.72 -4.11 -14.61
N PHE A 23 8.57 -5.00 -13.62
CA PHE A 23 7.60 -4.85 -12.55
C PHE A 23 8.24 -5.06 -11.19
N PHE A 24 7.85 -4.21 -10.25
CA PHE A 24 8.18 -4.29 -8.84
C PHE A 24 6.88 -4.52 -8.07
N TRP A 25 6.91 -5.40 -7.08
CA TRP A 25 5.70 -5.81 -6.36
C TRP A 25 5.69 -5.24 -4.96
N LEU A 26 4.53 -4.72 -4.56
CA LEU A 26 4.23 -4.43 -3.16
C LEU A 26 3.23 -5.47 -2.66
N GLU A 27 3.50 -6.01 -1.48
CA GLU A 27 2.61 -6.91 -0.76
C GLU A 27 2.06 -6.20 0.47
N PHE A 28 0.73 -6.15 0.54
CA PHE A 28 -0.01 -5.64 1.67
C PHE A 28 -0.40 -6.77 2.61
N PRO A 29 -0.71 -6.47 3.88
CA PRO A 29 -1.27 -7.43 4.79
C PRO A 29 -2.56 -8.07 4.29
N GLU A 30 -2.90 -9.23 4.86
CA GLU A 30 -4.18 -9.87 4.60
C GLU A 30 -5.35 -8.93 4.95
N GLY A 31 -6.45 -9.01 4.16
CA GLY A 31 -7.61 -8.14 4.31
C GLY A 31 -7.55 -6.85 3.49
N PHE A 32 -6.39 -6.47 2.94
CA PHE A 32 -6.28 -5.34 2.03
C PHE A 32 -6.88 -5.64 0.65
N ASP A 33 -7.58 -4.67 0.07
CA ASP A 33 -8.05 -4.66 -1.32
C ASP A 33 -7.37 -3.55 -2.11
N THR A 34 -6.26 -3.89 -2.77
CA THR A 34 -5.43 -2.94 -3.52
C THR A 34 -6.15 -2.34 -4.73
N ARG A 35 -7.25 -2.92 -5.20
CA ARG A 35 -8.10 -2.30 -6.25
C ARG A 35 -8.65 -0.96 -5.79
N ARG A 36 -9.01 -0.83 -4.50
CA ARG A 36 -9.47 0.43 -3.92
C ARG A 36 -8.33 1.42 -3.75
N ILE A 37 -7.15 0.93 -3.37
CA ILE A 37 -5.94 1.76 -3.26
C ILE A 37 -5.56 2.34 -4.62
N VAL A 38 -5.65 1.56 -5.71
CA VAL A 38 -5.42 2.03 -7.09
C VAL A 38 -6.32 3.21 -7.42
N SER A 39 -7.62 3.09 -7.19
CA SER A 39 -8.55 4.20 -7.47
C SER A 39 -8.24 5.47 -6.66
N ILE A 40 -7.76 5.32 -5.42
CA ILE A 40 -7.35 6.46 -4.59
C ILE A 40 -6.03 7.06 -5.09
N ALA A 41 -5.05 6.21 -5.43
CA ALA A 41 -3.74 6.59 -5.93
C ALA A 41 -3.85 7.36 -7.26
N GLU A 42 -4.73 6.92 -8.16
CA GLU A 42 -4.99 7.59 -9.44
C GLU A 42 -5.48 9.03 -9.24
N ARG A 43 -6.40 9.26 -8.28
CA ARG A 43 -6.86 10.61 -7.92
C ARG A 43 -5.77 11.50 -7.33
N LYS A 44 -4.70 10.90 -6.80
CA LYS A 44 -3.51 11.58 -6.28
C LYS A 44 -2.40 11.70 -7.34
N GLY A 45 -2.65 11.32 -8.58
CA GLY A 45 -1.69 11.39 -9.69
C GLY A 45 -0.72 10.22 -9.77
N VAL A 46 -1.00 9.11 -9.07
CA VAL A 46 -0.16 7.90 -9.07
C VAL A 46 -0.89 6.75 -9.75
N ILE A 47 -0.38 6.32 -10.90
CA ILE A 47 -0.95 5.21 -11.67
C ILE A 47 -0.18 3.92 -11.33
N VAL A 48 -0.89 2.94 -10.77
CA VAL A 48 -0.37 1.62 -10.38
C VAL A 48 -1.40 0.55 -10.73
N MET A 49 -1.01 -0.73 -10.76
CA MET A 49 -1.92 -1.80 -11.13
C MET A 49 -2.19 -2.75 -9.96
N PRO A 50 -3.44 -3.20 -9.74
CA PRO A 50 -3.71 -4.23 -8.75
C PRO A 50 -3.17 -5.58 -9.22
N GLY A 51 -2.69 -6.39 -8.27
CA GLY A 51 -2.15 -7.72 -8.54
C GLY A 51 -3.17 -8.71 -9.09
N THR A 52 -4.47 -8.42 -8.91
CA THR A 52 -5.58 -9.19 -9.49
C THR A 52 -5.56 -9.26 -11.01
N PHE A 53 -4.78 -8.42 -11.71
CA PHE A 53 -4.57 -8.53 -13.16
C PHE A 53 -3.48 -9.53 -13.56
N SER A 54 -2.66 -10.01 -12.62
CA SER A 54 -1.51 -10.88 -12.91
C SER A 54 -1.60 -12.26 -12.26
N PHE A 55 -2.35 -12.41 -11.17
CA PHE A 55 -2.53 -13.70 -10.48
C PHE A 55 -4.01 -13.96 -10.19
N PHE A 56 -4.38 -15.25 -10.15
CA PHE A 56 -5.72 -15.70 -9.81
C PHE A 56 -5.83 -16.00 -8.30
N GLY A 57 -7.04 -15.86 -7.76
CA GLY A 57 -7.36 -16.17 -6.35
C GLY A 57 -7.37 -14.95 -5.42
N ASP A 58 -7.92 -15.14 -4.22
CA ASP A 58 -8.14 -14.04 -3.26
C ASP A 58 -6.85 -13.40 -2.75
N GLY A 59 -5.74 -14.15 -2.73
CA GLY A 59 -4.42 -13.62 -2.38
C GLY A 59 -3.95 -12.49 -3.29
N ALA A 60 -4.41 -12.43 -4.54
CA ALA A 60 -4.01 -11.38 -5.49
C ALA A 60 -4.51 -9.98 -5.10
N LYS A 61 -5.56 -9.89 -4.26
CA LYS A 61 -6.16 -8.61 -3.81
C LYS A 61 -5.21 -7.78 -2.94
N ARG A 62 -4.20 -8.40 -2.32
CA ARG A 62 -3.25 -7.69 -1.45
C ARG A 62 -1.98 -7.25 -2.17
N TYR A 63 -1.87 -7.41 -3.49
CA TYR A 63 -0.67 -7.02 -4.23
C TYR A 63 -0.89 -5.77 -5.08
N LEU A 64 0.14 -4.92 -5.17
CA LEU A 64 0.25 -3.86 -6.18
C LEU A 64 1.46 -4.12 -7.07
N ARG A 65 1.27 -3.85 -8.36
CA ARG A 65 2.31 -3.91 -9.38
C ARG A 65 2.72 -2.51 -9.78
N LEU A 66 4.00 -2.21 -9.66
CA LEU A 66 4.61 -0.95 -10.09
C LEU A 66 5.40 -1.19 -11.37
N SER A 67 5.07 -0.49 -12.44
CA SER A 67 5.88 -0.49 -13.67
C SER A 67 6.95 0.59 -13.59
N PHE A 68 8.17 0.26 -13.97
CA PHE A 68 9.29 1.21 -14.06
C PHE A 68 9.83 1.38 -15.49
N VAL A 69 9.05 0.96 -16.51
CA VAL A 69 9.47 1.03 -17.93
C VAL A 69 9.42 2.47 -18.45
N SER A 70 8.32 3.17 -18.18
CA SER A 70 8.05 4.50 -18.70
C SER A 70 8.45 5.66 -17.77
N PRO A 71 8.25 5.60 -16.43
CA PRO A 71 8.51 6.76 -15.59
C PRO A 71 10.02 6.99 -15.36
N SER A 72 10.42 8.26 -15.25
CA SER A 72 11.76 8.63 -14.81
C SER A 72 12.00 8.24 -13.35
N LYS A 73 13.27 8.23 -12.93
CA LYS A 73 13.64 7.98 -11.53
C LYS A 73 12.94 8.93 -10.55
N ASP A 74 12.79 10.20 -10.92
CA ASP A 74 12.14 11.21 -10.09
C ASP A 74 10.63 10.96 -10.02
N GLN A 75 10.00 10.61 -11.14
CA GLN A 75 8.57 10.25 -11.17
C GLN A 75 8.30 9.00 -10.33
N ILE A 76 9.19 8.01 -10.37
CA ILE A 76 9.16 6.84 -9.50
C ILE A 76 9.22 7.25 -8.03
N GLU A 77 10.17 8.11 -7.66
CA GLU A 77 10.33 8.54 -6.27
C GLU A 77 9.11 9.33 -5.78
N GLN A 78 8.59 10.26 -6.59
CA GLN A 78 7.36 11.00 -6.26
C GLN A 78 6.15 10.07 -6.15
N GLY A 79 5.99 9.11 -7.07
CA GLY A 79 4.90 8.15 -7.03
C GLY A 79 4.90 7.32 -5.75
N ILE A 80 6.08 6.78 -5.37
CA ILE A 80 6.23 6.02 -4.12
C ILE A 80 5.97 6.90 -2.89
N LYS A 81 6.40 8.17 -2.91
CA LYS A 81 6.18 9.13 -1.82
C LYS A 81 4.70 9.45 -1.58
N LEU A 82 3.87 9.39 -2.62
CA LEU A 82 2.43 9.67 -2.55
C LEU A 82 1.58 8.43 -2.21
N LEU A 83 2.10 7.22 -2.40
CA LEU A 83 1.38 5.98 -2.08
C LEU A 83 0.92 5.88 -0.61
N PRO A 84 1.72 6.26 0.41
CA PRO A 84 1.29 6.22 1.81
C PRO A 84 -0.01 6.98 2.06
N ASP A 85 -0.21 8.13 1.41
CA ASP A 85 -1.43 8.91 1.56
C ASP A 85 -2.65 8.19 0.97
N ALA A 86 -2.45 7.45 -0.13
CA ALA A 86 -3.51 6.63 -0.72
C ALA A 86 -3.88 5.45 0.19
N VAL A 87 -2.88 4.82 0.80
CA VAL A 87 -3.05 3.73 1.76
C VAL A 87 -3.75 4.22 3.03
N ALA A 88 -3.31 5.35 3.57
CA ALA A 88 -3.92 6.02 4.72
C ALA A 88 -5.41 6.33 4.47
N GLN A 89 -5.72 6.90 3.30
CA GLN A 89 -7.11 7.17 2.93
C GLN A 89 -7.92 5.88 2.77
N TYR A 90 -7.36 4.84 2.14
CA TYR A 90 -7.99 3.52 2.07
C TYR A 90 -8.35 3.00 3.47
N MET A 91 -7.41 3.08 4.41
CA MET A 91 -7.58 2.62 5.78
C MET A 91 -8.69 3.41 6.51
N LYS A 92 -8.73 4.74 6.35
CA LYS A 92 -9.82 5.58 6.88
C LYS A 92 -11.19 5.19 6.30
N GLU A 93 -11.26 4.93 5.01
CA GLU A 93 -12.50 4.56 4.32
C GLU A 93 -12.95 3.14 4.66
N ASP A 94 -12.01 2.21 4.85
CA ASP A 94 -12.32 0.83 5.19
C ASP A 94 -12.74 0.67 6.65
N TYR A 95 -12.11 1.39 7.59
CA TYR A 95 -12.50 1.42 9.00
C TYR A 95 -13.94 1.92 9.22
N LYS A 96 -14.41 2.86 8.39
CA LYS A 96 -15.77 3.41 8.49
C LYS A 96 -16.86 2.49 7.91
N ARG A 97 -16.49 1.35 7.33
CA ARG A 97 -17.44 0.48 6.63
C ARG A 97 -18.19 -0.43 7.62
N PRO A 98 -19.54 -0.40 7.64
CA PRO A 98 -20.33 -1.26 8.51
C PRO A 98 -20.03 -2.74 8.24
N GLY A 99 -19.73 -3.51 9.28
CA GLY A 99 -19.51 -4.96 9.18
C GLY A 99 -18.06 -5.43 8.95
N LEU A 100 -17.06 -4.55 8.99
CA LEU A 100 -15.66 -4.94 9.13
C LEU A 100 -15.18 -4.75 10.56
N SER A 101 -14.72 -5.82 11.18
CA SER A 101 -14.07 -5.78 12.49
C SER A 101 -12.58 -5.48 12.36
N GLU A 102 -11.99 -4.85 13.39
CA GLU A 102 -10.53 -4.69 13.55
C GLU A 102 -9.79 -6.03 13.36
N ASP A 103 -10.44 -7.14 13.74
CA ASP A 103 -9.92 -8.51 13.62
C ASP A 103 -9.51 -8.89 12.18
N LYS A 104 -10.17 -8.32 11.16
CA LYS A 104 -9.88 -8.64 9.75
C LYS A 104 -8.75 -7.80 9.16
N ASN A 105 -8.35 -6.73 9.85
CA ASN A 105 -7.35 -5.80 9.32
C ASN A 105 -6.61 -5.09 10.49
N PRO A 106 -5.78 -5.83 11.26
CA PRO A 106 -5.20 -5.35 12.53
C PRO A 106 -4.29 -4.12 12.36
N HIS A 107 -3.83 -3.84 11.14
CA HIS A 107 -3.04 -2.65 10.82
C HIS A 107 -3.86 -1.35 10.84
N LEU A 108 -5.20 -1.44 10.79
CA LEU A 108 -6.09 -0.29 10.99
C LEU A 108 -5.93 0.31 12.40
N THR A 109 -5.65 -0.51 13.41
CA THR A 109 -5.44 -0.07 14.79
C THR A 109 -4.17 0.77 14.90
N GLU A 110 -3.04 0.30 14.37
CA GLU A 110 -1.77 1.05 14.34
C GLU A 110 -1.91 2.40 13.60
N TYR A 111 -2.69 2.40 12.51
CA TYR A 111 -3.02 3.62 11.78
C TYR A 111 -3.90 4.59 12.58
N ALA A 112 -4.96 4.10 13.23
CA ALA A 112 -5.85 4.91 14.06
C ALA A 112 -5.13 5.48 15.30
N GLU A 113 -4.23 4.72 15.91
CA GLU A 113 -3.40 5.14 17.03
C GLU A 113 -2.44 6.27 16.64
N ARG A 114 -1.80 6.17 15.44
CA ARG A 114 -0.98 7.25 14.88
C ARG A 114 -1.77 8.52 14.60
N GLU A 115 -2.95 8.43 13.99
CA GLU A 115 -3.79 9.60 13.68
C GLU A 115 -4.36 10.27 14.94
N SER A 116 -4.61 9.50 16.01
CA SER A 116 -5.10 10.02 17.29
C SER A 116 -4.01 10.62 18.19
N GLY A 117 -2.75 10.65 17.73
CA GLY A 117 -1.61 11.17 18.50
C GLY A 117 -1.24 10.31 19.72
N LYS A 118 -1.79 9.08 19.82
CA LYS A 118 -1.54 8.14 20.92
C LYS A 118 -0.35 7.24 20.60
N THR A 119 0.80 7.80 20.28
CA THR A 119 2.05 7.01 20.29
C THR A 119 2.60 6.95 21.72
N GLY A 120 2.04 6.07 22.53
CA GLY A 120 2.63 5.53 23.74
C GLY A 120 2.16 4.09 23.81
N VAL A 121 3.02 3.08 23.74
CA VAL A 121 3.93 2.69 24.82
C VAL A 121 5.06 1.88 24.21
N GLY A 122 6.29 2.12 24.71
CA GLY A 122 7.48 1.38 24.32
C GLY A 122 7.34 -0.13 24.48
N VAL A 123 7.83 -0.85 23.48
CA VAL A 123 8.14 -2.27 23.61
C VAL A 123 9.63 -2.35 23.94
N ARG A 124 9.93 -2.88 25.13
CA ARG A 124 11.26 -3.33 25.51
C ARG A 124 11.67 -4.55 24.69
#